data_AF-A0A522R131-F1
#
_entry.id   AF-A0A522R131-F1
#
_cell.length_a   1.000
_cell.length_b   1.000
_cell.length_c   1.000
_cell.angle_alpha   90.00
_cell.angle_beta   90.00
_cell.angle_gamma   90.00
#
_symmetry.space_group_name_H-M   'P 1'
#
loop_
_entity.id
_entity.type
_entity.pdbx_description
1 polymer ?
#
loop_
_entity_poly.entity_id
_entity_poly.type
_entity_poly.pdbx_seq_one_letter_code
_entity_poly.pdbx_strand_id
1 'polypeptide(L)'
;MKYLFALFTLILISGCFTSRLNKFVARQYGNEVPPLLKGRKDEITVTSADSFTSNQISTTTTKTTNVLPLLFYWQLDHQIICTLNPGILVNKFTNTLHIDARRELTKELNGRKLDLTIEKLPHVFTFNDKEHMIWVILYAFDWQKVAILPSNNDLVVSYKLLNNDHVVKSGEITVPDNENKIGLRMFESWKRATSEYLAQYNYNIASMSHVFINELAKELQGI
;
A
#
# COMPACT_ATOMS: atom_id res chain seq x y z
N MET A 1 -16.82 23.78 35.04
CA MET A 1 -17.44 22.60 34.40
C MET A 1 -17.61 22.72 32.89
N LYS A 2 -18.03 23.85 32.31
CA LYS A 2 -18.24 23.99 30.85
C LYS A 2 -16.99 23.71 29.98
N TYR A 3 -15.81 24.12 30.43
CA TYR A 3 -14.55 23.89 29.70
C TYR A 3 -14.04 22.43 29.74
N LEU A 4 -14.44 21.66 30.75
CA LEU A 4 -14.07 20.24 30.88
C LEU A 4 -14.81 19.38 29.85
N PHE A 5 -16.05 19.76 29.52
CA PHE A 5 -16.87 19.07 28.51
C PHE A 5 -16.36 19.34 27.09
N ALA A 6 -15.90 20.57 26.81
CA ALA A 6 -15.31 20.95 25.53
C ALA A 6 -13.99 20.20 25.25
N LEU A 7 -13.15 20.02 26.27
CA LEU A 7 -11.91 19.23 26.17
C LEU A 7 -12.21 17.74 25.90
N PHE A 8 -13.25 17.18 26.53
CA PHE A 8 -13.65 15.78 26.34
C PHE A 8 -14.21 15.52 24.93
N THR A 9 -14.96 16.47 24.37
CA THR A 9 -15.45 16.39 22.98
C THR A 9 -14.34 16.45 21.94
N LEU A 10 -13.24 17.18 22.20
CA LEU A 10 -12.12 17.30 21.25
C LEU A 10 -11.34 15.98 21.11
N ILE A 11 -11.19 15.23 22.22
CA ILE A 11 -10.47 13.95 22.27
C ILE A 11 -11.25 12.83 21.57
N LEU A 12 -12.59 12.88 21.57
CA LEU A 12 -13.43 11.86 20.93
C LEU A 12 -13.44 11.94 19.40
N ILE A 13 -13.15 13.09 18.80
CA ILE A 13 -13.25 13.29 17.35
C ILE A 13 -12.05 12.68 16.61
N SER A 14 -10.86 12.72 17.19
CA SER A 14 -9.62 12.22 16.57
C SER A 14 -9.58 10.69 16.44
N GLY A 15 -10.20 9.94 17.35
CA GLY A 15 -10.38 8.49 17.20
C GLY A 15 -11.42 8.07 16.15
N CYS A 16 -12.31 9.00 15.75
CA CYS A 16 -13.36 8.71 14.79
C CYS A 16 -12.85 8.68 13.34
N PHE A 17 -11.81 9.46 13.01
CA PHE A 17 -11.29 9.50 11.64
C PHE A 17 -10.48 8.24 11.27
N THR A 18 -9.58 7.79 12.15
CA THR A 18 -8.76 6.57 11.91
C THR A 18 -9.62 5.32 11.73
N SER A 19 -10.66 5.17 12.55
CA SER A 19 -11.64 4.07 12.44
C SER A 19 -12.51 4.18 11.18
N ARG A 20 -12.95 5.39 10.79
CA ARG A 20 -13.67 5.63 9.53
C ARG A 20 -12.81 5.31 8.31
N LEU A 21 -11.54 5.68 8.33
CA LEU A 21 -10.59 5.40 7.25
C LEU A 21 -10.37 3.89 7.10
N ASN A 22 -10.05 3.17 8.19
CA ASN A 22 -9.92 1.71 8.16
C ASN A 22 -11.17 1.02 7.62
N LYS A 23 -12.36 1.44 8.08
CA LYS A 23 -13.63 0.89 7.60
C LYS A 23 -13.87 1.19 6.11
N PHE A 24 -13.44 2.36 5.64
CA PHE A 24 -13.54 2.71 4.23
C PHE A 24 -12.60 1.87 3.36
N VAL A 25 -11.33 1.72 3.76
CA VAL A 25 -10.35 0.88 3.08
C VAL A 25 -10.81 -0.58 3.06
N ALA A 26 -11.27 -1.11 4.20
CA ALA A 26 -11.80 -2.47 4.29
C ALA A 26 -12.93 -2.72 3.28
N ARG A 27 -13.85 -1.78 3.13
CA ARG A 27 -14.95 -1.88 2.16
C ARG A 27 -14.49 -1.92 0.71
N GLN A 28 -13.39 -1.24 0.36
CA GLN A 28 -12.84 -1.27 -1.01
C GLN A 28 -12.31 -2.66 -1.38
N TYR A 29 -11.93 -3.46 -0.39
CA TYR A 29 -11.50 -4.85 -0.56
C TYR A 29 -12.58 -5.87 -0.19
N GLY A 30 -13.85 -5.47 -0.02
CA GLY A 30 -14.92 -6.39 0.35
C GLY A 30 -14.87 -6.90 1.80
N ASN A 31 -14.08 -6.26 2.67
CA ASN A 31 -13.79 -6.63 4.06
C ASN A 31 -13.03 -7.96 4.23
N GLU A 32 -12.48 -8.51 3.15
CA GLU A 32 -11.74 -9.76 3.16
C GLU A 32 -10.44 -9.60 2.37
N VAL A 33 -9.44 -10.40 2.71
CA VAL A 33 -8.22 -10.46 1.89
C VAL A 33 -8.57 -11.19 0.59
N PRO A 34 -8.24 -10.64 -0.60
CA PRO A 34 -8.55 -11.28 -1.86
C PRO A 34 -8.07 -12.73 -1.89
N PRO A 35 -8.91 -13.70 -2.25
CA PRO A 35 -8.49 -15.09 -2.28
C PRO A 35 -7.46 -15.31 -3.39
N LEU A 36 -6.59 -16.28 -3.18
CA LEU A 36 -5.70 -16.77 -4.21
C LEU A 36 -6.52 -17.50 -5.29
N LEU A 37 -6.18 -17.28 -6.56
CA LEU A 37 -6.86 -17.92 -7.69
C LEU A 37 -6.74 -19.45 -7.60
N LYS A 38 -7.82 -20.14 -7.97
CA LYS A 38 -7.86 -21.61 -8.12
C LYS A 38 -7.20 -22.01 -9.44
N GLY A 39 -6.40 -23.08 -9.44
CA GLY A 39 -5.71 -23.59 -10.63
C GLY A 39 -4.26 -23.08 -10.82
N ARG A 40 -3.52 -22.97 -9.72
CA ARG A 40 -2.08 -22.64 -9.73
C ARG A 40 -1.29 -23.80 -10.29
N LYS A 41 -0.14 -23.51 -10.92
CA LYS A 41 0.82 -24.54 -11.31
C LYS A 41 1.70 -24.86 -10.11
N ASP A 42 1.89 -26.15 -9.84
CA ASP A 42 2.74 -26.64 -8.75
C ASP A 42 4.23 -26.31 -8.95
N GLU A 43 4.61 -25.83 -10.13
CA GLU A 43 5.98 -25.45 -10.49
C GLU A 43 6.41 -24.10 -9.90
N ILE A 44 5.50 -23.25 -9.45
CA ILE A 44 5.82 -21.91 -8.94
C ILE A 44 5.29 -21.75 -7.51
N THR A 45 6.20 -21.64 -6.55
CA THR A 45 5.89 -21.38 -5.15
C THR A 45 6.15 -19.91 -4.85
N VAL A 46 5.18 -19.21 -4.25
CA VAL A 46 5.37 -17.84 -3.78
C VAL A 46 5.24 -17.81 -2.27
N THR A 47 6.28 -17.30 -1.62
CA THR A 47 6.37 -17.13 -0.18
C THR A 47 6.60 -15.66 0.12
N SER A 48 6.13 -15.20 1.28
CA SER A 48 6.43 -13.87 1.79
C SER A 48 7.33 -13.99 3.00
N ALA A 49 8.33 -13.12 3.12
CA ALA A 49 9.18 -13.03 4.30
C ALA A 49 8.37 -12.62 5.54
N ASP A 50 7.39 -11.75 5.35
CA ASP A 50 6.47 -11.33 6.40
C ASP A 50 5.31 -12.32 6.53
N SER A 51 4.99 -12.70 7.77
CA SER A 51 3.83 -13.54 8.09
C SER A 51 2.57 -12.69 8.25
N PHE A 52 1.48 -13.06 7.56
CA PHE A 52 0.21 -12.34 7.64
C PHE A 52 -0.88 -13.26 8.20
N THR A 53 -1.13 -13.15 9.49
CA THR A 53 -2.16 -13.92 10.21
C THR A 53 -3.35 -13.07 10.64
N SER A 54 -3.29 -11.76 10.41
CA SER A 54 -4.37 -10.84 10.79
C SER A 54 -5.48 -10.84 9.74
N ASN A 55 -6.72 -11.06 10.16
CA ASN A 55 -7.92 -10.83 9.35
C ASN A 55 -8.21 -9.33 9.14
N GLN A 56 -7.42 -8.42 9.75
CA GLN A 56 -7.58 -6.99 9.55
C GLN A 56 -7.04 -6.58 8.18
N ILE A 57 -7.85 -5.85 7.40
CA ILE A 57 -7.50 -5.40 6.04
C ILE A 57 -6.54 -4.22 6.07
N SER A 58 -6.67 -3.34 7.06
CA SER A 58 -5.76 -2.23 7.26
C SER A 58 -5.68 -1.84 8.73
N THR A 59 -4.54 -1.31 9.12
CA THR A 59 -4.31 -0.69 10.43
C THR A 59 -3.96 0.77 10.19
N THR A 60 -4.58 1.68 10.94
CA THR A 60 -4.35 3.12 10.80
C THR A 60 -3.86 3.66 12.13
N THR A 61 -2.73 4.36 12.11
CA THR A 61 -2.11 4.98 13.27
C THR A 61 -1.84 6.46 13.03
N THR A 62 -2.04 7.28 14.05
CA THR A 62 -1.68 8.70 13.98
C THR A 62 -0.18 8.81 14.18
N LYS A 63 0.53 9.41 13.21
CA LYS A 63 1.99 9.57 13.26
C LYS A 63 2.39 10.84 13.98
N THR A 64 1.80 11.96 13.57
CA THR A 64 2.24 13.28 14.02
C THR A 64 1.08 14.27 13.93
N THR A 65 0.99 15.12 14.94
CA THR A 65 0.12 16.30 14.95
C THR A 65 1.00 17.46 15.37
N ASN A 66 1.44 18.26 14.42
CA ASN A 66 2.22 19.47 14.69
C ASN A 66 1.31 20.68 14.56
N VAL A 67 1.41 21.61 15.50
CA VAL A 67 0.72 22.89 15.44
C VAL A 67 1.76 23.99 15.52
N LEU A 68 1.73 24.90 14.54
CA LEU A 68 2.53 26.11 14.52
C LEU A 68 1.60 27.31 14.72
N PRO A 69 1.44 27.80 15.96
CA PRO A 69 0.63 28.96 16.25
C PRO A 69 1.45 30.25 16.07
N LEU A 70 1.07 31.09 15.11
CA LEU A 70 1.51 32.48 14.99
C LEU A 70 0.35 33.41 15.36
N LEU A 71 0.65 34.68 15.66
CA LEU A 71 -0.31 35.70 16.09
C LEU A 71 -1.57 35.80 15.21
N PHE A 72 -1.40 35.72 13.89
CA PHE A 72 -2.50 35.81 12.92
C PHE A 72 -2.61 34.60 12.00
N TYR A 73 -1.79 33.58 12.22
CA TYR A 73 -1.71 32.42 11.32
C TYR A 73 -1.39 31.16 12.10
N TRP A 74 -2.25 30.17 12.01
CA TRP A 74 -2.01 28.85 12.57
C TRP A 74 -1.86 27.85 11.44
N GLN A 75 -0.92 26.93 11.62
CA GLN A 75 -0.77 25.80 10.72
C GLN A 75 -0.83 24.52 11.53
N LEU A 76 -1.71 23.60 11.14
CA LEU A 76 -1.82 22.27 11.70
C LEU A 76 -1.37 21.27 10.64
N ASP A 77 -0.43 20.39 10.98
CA ASP A 77 0.07 19.30 10.13
C ASP A 77 -0.28 17.98 10.82
N HIS A 78 -1.30 17.31 10.28
CA HIS A 78 -1.80 16.03 10.75
C HIS A 78 -1.38 14.93 9.78
N GLN A 79 -0.66 13.94 10.30
CA GLN A 79 -0.22 12.79 9.52
C GLN A 79 -0.78 11.51 10.10
N ILE A 80 -1.46 10.76 9.24
CA ILE A 80 -2.11 9.50 9.57
C ILE A 80 -1.52 8.43 8.64
N ILE A 81 -0.84 7.45 9.22
CA ILE A 81 -0.30 6.31 8.48
C ILE A 81 -1.38 5.24 8.40
N CYS A 82 -1.60 4.73 7.20
CA CYS A 82 -2.40 3.56 6.94
C CYS A 82 -1.49 2.44 6.40
N THR A 83 -1.49 1.32 7.10
CA THR A 83 -0.77 0.10 6.74
C THR A 83 -1.79 -0.90 6.24
N LEU A 84 -1.70 -1.29 4.97
CA LEU A 84 -2.51 -2.35 4.38
C LEU A 84 -2.00 -3.71 4.81
N ASN A 85 -2.90 -4.67 4.89
CA ASN A 85 -2.54 -6.08 5.05
C ASN A 85 -1.73 -6.52 3.82
N PRO A 86 -0.45 -6.89 3.98
CA PRO A 86 0.36 -7.20 2.81
C PRO A 86 -0.06 -8.52 2.15
N GLY A 87 -0.87 -9.36 2.81
CA GLY A 87 -1.52 -10.52 2.19
C GLY A 87 -2.39 -10.14 0.98
N ILE A 88 -2.98 -8.93 0.97
CA ILE A 88 -3.72 -8.41 -0.19
C ILE A 88 -2.78 -8.29 -1.40
N LEU A 89 -1.57 -7.80 -1.15
CA LEU A 89 -0.57 -7.56 -2.19
C LEU A 89 0.07 -8.84 -2.65
N VAL A 90 0.48 -9.69 -1.71
CA VAL A 90 1.06 -10.99 -2.01
C VAL A 90 0.08 -11.81 -2.84
N ASN A 91 -1.21 -11.81 -2.49
CA ASN A 91 -2.22 -12.53 -3.26
C ASN A 91 -2.40 -11.92 -4.65
N LYS A 92 -2.40 -10.58 -4.77
CA LYS A 92 -2.52 -9.90 -6.06
C LYS A 92 -1.29 -10.16 -6.96
N PHE A 93 -0.09 -10.03 -6.40
CA PHE A 93 1.18 -10.35 -7.06
C PHE A 93 1.19 -11.81 -7.53
N THR A 94 0.86 -12.74 -6.64
CA THR A 94 0.82 -14.19 -6.94
C THR A 94 -0.18 -14.48 -8.05
N ASN A 95 -1.36 -13.86 -8.01
CA ASN A 95 -2.39 -14.02 -9.03
C ASN A 95 -1.94 -13.50 -10.40
N THR A 96 -1.36 -12.29 -10.46
CA THR A 96 -0.81 -11.72 -11.70
C THR A 96 0.34 -12.58 -12.22
N LEU A 97 1.25 -12.99 -11.34
CA LEU A 97 2.35 -13.87 -11.66
C LEU A 97 1.88 -15.17 -12.31
N HIS A 98 0.91 -15.86 -11.72
CA HIS A 98 0.42 -17.10 -12.31
C HIS A 98 -0.28 -16.92 -13.66
N ILE A 99 -0.87 -15.74 -13.91
CA ILE A 99 -1.49 -15.43 -15.20
C ILE A 99 -0.41 -15.23 -16.27
N ASP A 100 0.62 -14.44 -16.00
CA ASP A 100 1.64 -14.12 -17.00
C ASP A 100 2.71 -15.21 -17.12
N ALA A 101 3.03 -15.92 -16.04
CA ALA A 101 3.95 -17.06 -16.06
C ALA A 101 3.47 -18.17 -17.01
N ARG A 102 2.15 -18.30 -17.21
CA ARG A 102 1.59 -19.20 -18.23
C ARG A 102 2.00 -18.81 -19.65
N ARG A 103 2.17 -17.52 -19.91
CA ARG A 103 2.51 -16.98 -21.23
C ARG A 103 4.02 -16.95 -21.47
N GLU A 104 4.77 -16.47 -20.49
CA GLU A 104 6.19 -16.10 -20.66
C GLU A 104 7.14 -17.12 -20.02
N LEU A 105 6.87 -17.58 -18.80
CA LEU A 105 7.82 -18.40 -18.02
C LEU A 105 7.69 -19.90 -18.28
N THR A 106 6.55 -20.40 -18.77
CA THR A 106 6.33 -21.85 -18.96
C THR A 106 7.33 -22.47 -19.94
N LYS A 107 7.78 -21.73 -20.95
CA LYS A 107 8.77 -22.20 -21.92
C LYS A 107 10.19 -22.22 -21.34
N GLU A 108 10.50 -21.27 -20.46
CA GLU A 108 11.83 -21.12 -19.87
C GLU A 108 12.06 -22.09 -18.71
N LEU A 109 10.99 -22.42 -17.96
CA LEU A 109 11.08 -23.30 -16.80
C LEU A 109 11.37 -24.77 -17.19
N ASN A 110 10.93 -25.26 -18.35
CA ASN A 110 11.23 -26.62 -18.84
C ASN A 110 11.06 -27.74 -17.77
N GLY A 111 10.05 -27.64 -16.90
CA GLY A 111 9.79 -28.60 -15.82
C GLY A 111 10.61 -28.37 -14.52
N ARG A 112 11.39 -27.30 -14.44
CA ARG A 112 12.07 -26.83 -13.22
C ARG A 112 11.08 -26.10 -12.31
N LYS A 113 11.32 -26.16 -11.00
CA LYS A 113 10.52 -25.44 -10.00
C LYS A 113 11.11 -24.07 -9.73
N LEU A 114 10.27 -23.09 -9.49
CA LEU A 114 10.64 -21.72 -9.17
C LEU A 114 10.06 -21.35 -7.81
N ASP A 115 10.94 -21.11 -6.85
CA ASP A 115 10.56 -20.60 -5.54
C ASP A 115 10.85 -19.10 -5.47
N LEU A 116 9.81 -18.32 -5.18
CA LEU A 116 9.87 -16.88 -5.02
C LEU A 116 9.65 -16.51 -3.56
N THR A 117 10.44 -15.57 -3.07
CA THR A 117 10.31 -14.98 -1.74
C THR A 117 10.18 -13.48 -1.89
N ILE A 118 9.03 -12.93 -1.52
CA ILE A 118 8.80 -11.49 -1.50
C ILE A 118 9.39 -10.94 -0.20
N GLU A 119 10.39 -10.08 -0.32
CA GLU A 119 11.13 -9.52 0.82
C GLU A 119 10.60 -8.14 1.23
N LYS A 120 10.24 -7.30 0.25
CA LYS A 120 9.71 -5.96 0.50
C LYS A 120 8.54 -5.65 -0.41
N LEU A 121 7.53 -5.00 0.16
CA LEU A 121 6.31 -4.55 -0.53
C LEU A 121 5.90 -3.15 -0.05
N PRO A 122 5.48 -2.26 -0.96
CA PRO A 122 4.87 -0.99 -0.58
C PRO A 122 3.47 -1.27 -0.04
N HIS A 123 3.32 -1.36 1.28
CA HIS A 123 2.04 -1.65 1.94
C HIS A 123 1.62 -0.53 2.91
N VAL A 124 2.32 0.60 2.88
CA VAL A 124 2.11 1.73 3.78
C VAL A 124 1.88 2.99 2.97
N PHE A 125 0.88 3.77 3.37
CA PHE A 125 0.63 5.09 2.80
C PHE A 125 0.22 6.07 3.90
N THR A 126 0.51 7.36 3.70
CA THR A 126 0.28 8.41 4.68
C THR A 126 -0.74 9.41 4.16
N PHE A 127 -1.82 9.62 4.90
CA PHE A 127 -2.63 10.82 4.76
C PHE A 127 -1.92 11.98 5.43
N ASN A 128 -1.58 12.98 4.63
CA ASN A 128 -1.04 14.24 5.08
C ASN A 128 -2.11 15.31 4.94
N ASP A 129 -2.56 15.84 6.06
CA ASP A 129 -3.57 16.86 6.16
C ASP A 129 -2.96 18.13 6.76
N LYS A 130 -2.85 19.16 5.92
CA LYS A 130 -2.31 20.46 6.30
C LYS A 130 -3.44 21.48 6.32
N GLU A 131 -3.82 21.86 7.52
CA GLU A 131 -4.79 22.92 7.75
C GLU A 131 -4.06 24.22 8.01
N HIS A 132 -4.55 25.28 7.40
CA HIS A 132 -4.06 26.63 7.57
C HIS A 132 -5.22 27.48 8.03
N MET A 133 -5.02 28.29 9.06
CA MET A 133 -6.04 29.17 9.60
C MET A 133 -5.46 30.57 9.77
N ILE A 134 -6.10 31.57 9.16
CA ILE A 134 -5.77 32.98 9.35
C ILE A 134 -6.82 33.63 10.25
N TRP A 135 -6.36 34.36 11.26
CA TRP A 135 -7.22 35.14 12.14
C TRP A 135 -7.28 36.59 11.67
N VAL A 136 -8.47 37.06 11.29
CA VAL A 136 -8.75 38.47 10.98
C VAL A 136 -9.70 39.02 12.04
N ILE A 137 -9.11 39.65 13.07
CA ILE A 137 -9.78 40.30 14.20
C ILE A 137 -10.63 39.34 15.06
N LEU A 138 -11.82 38.94 14.58
CA LEU A 138 -12.75 38.01 15.24
C LEU A 138 -13.24 36.89 14.31
N TYR A 139 -12.75 36.86 13.07
CA TYR A 139 -13.13 35.85 12.09
C TYR A 139 -11.92 35.01 11.71
N ALA A 140 -12.08 33.69 11.67
CA ALA A 140 -11.07 32.75 11.19
C ALA A 140 -11.41 32.33 9.76
N PHE A 141 -10.45 32.46 8.86
CA PHE A 141 -10.50 31.83 7.54
C PHE A 141 -9.61 30.61 7.55
N ASP A 142 -10.18 29.43 7.33
CA ASP A 142 -9.44 28.19 7.20
C ASP A 142 -9.38 27.70 5.75
N TRP A 143 -8.29 27.00 5.42
CA TRP A 143 -8.24 26.15 4.24
C TRP A 143 -7.41 24.90 4.53
N GLN A 144 -7.83 23.81 3.91
CA GLN A 144 -7.25 22.49 4.14
C GLN A 144 -6.60 21.97 2.86
N LYS A 145 -5.40 21.40 3.00
CA LYS A 145 -4.67 20.71 1.94
C LYS A 145 -4.43 19.28 2.37
N VAL A 146 -5.17 18.36 1.77
CA VAL A 146 -5.04 16.94 2.05
C VAL A 146 -4.37 16.24 0.88
N ALA A 147 -3.40 15.37 1.17
CA ALA A 147 -2.70 14.55 0.20
C ALA A 147 -2.49 13.14 0.73
N ILE A 148 -2.48 12.18 -0.17
CA ILE A 148 -2.09 10.79 0.11
C ILE A 148 -0.70 10.58 -0.46
N LEU A 149 0.23 10.20 0.42
CA LEU A 149 1.63 9.97 0.10
C LEU A 149 1.92 8.47 0.19
N PRO A 150 2.38 7.82 -0.89
CA PRO A 150 2.89 6.46 -0.80
C PRO A 150 4.15 6.44 0.09
N SER A 151 4.36 5.36 0.82
CA SER A 151 5.68 5.09 1.40
C SER A 151 6.50 4.40 0.32
N ASN A 152 7.33 5.16 -0.41
CA ASN A 152 8.20 4.63 -1.47
C ASN A 152 9.01 3.44 -0.96
N ASN A 153 8.55 2.24 -1.28
CA ASN A 153 9.20 1.00 -0.96
C ASN A 153 9.21 0.17 -2.23
N ASP A 154 10.39 -0.05 -2.78
CA ASP A 154 10.57 -0.89 -3.96
C ASP A 154 10.06 -2.32 -3.68
N LEU A 155 9.53 -2.96 -4.73
CA LEU A 155 9.21 -4.37 -4.68
C LEU A 155 10.51 -5.16 -4.81
N VAL A 156 10.85 -5.92 -3.78
CA VAL A 156 12.05 -6.78 -3.79
C VAL A 156 11.61 -8.24 -3.70
N VAL A 157 11.98 -9.02 -4.71
CA VAL A 157 11.64 -10.44 -4.80
C VAL A 157 12.89 -11.25 -5.08
N SER A 158 13.21 -12.14 -4.14
CA SER A 158 14.26 -13.14 -4.29
C SER A 158 13.69 -14.38 -4.98
N TYR A 159 14.45 -14.98 -5.89
CA TYR A 159 14.05 -16.19 -6.61
C TYR A 159 15.09 -17.30 -6.46
N LYS A 160 14.62 -18.54 -6.51
CA LYS A 160 15.44 -19.76 -6.58
C LYS A 160 14.85 -20.69 -7.63
N LEU A 161 15.66 -21.02 -8.63
CA LEU A 161 15.34 -22.02 -9.64
C LEU A 161 15.88 -23.38 -9.18
N LEU A 162 14.99 -24.35 -9.05
CA LEU A 162 15.28 -25.70 -8.59
C LEU A 162 15.12 -26.70 -9.75
N ASN A 163 16.10 -27.59 -9.88
CA ASN A 163 16.02 -28.76 -10.75
C ASN A 163 16.22 -30.01 -9.89
N ASN A 164 15.18 -30.85 -9.77
CA ASN A 164 15.19 -32.02 -8.88
C ASN A 164 15.70 -31.66 -7.45
N ASP A 165 15.13 -30.59 -6.89
CA ASP A 165 15.41 -30.04 -5.56
C ASP A 165 16.85 -29.50 -5.34
N HIS A 166 17.67 -29.43 -6.39
CA HIS A 166 18.95 -28.70 -6.37
C HIS A 166 18.80 -27.28 -6.92
N VAL A 167 19.38 -26.30 -6.23
CA VAL A 167 19.38 -24.89 -6.68
C VAL A 167 20.32 -24.74 -7.86
N VAL A 168 19.76 -24.41 -9.02
CA VAL A 168 20.49 -24.16 -10.27
C VAL A 168 20.84 -22.68 -10.40
N LYS A 169 19.96 -21.79 -9.94
CA LYS A 169 20.18 -20.34 -9.98
C LYS A 169 19.40 -19.67 -8.87
N SER A 170 19.93 -18.58 -8.36
CA SER A 170 19.21 -17.69 -7.45
C SER A 170 19.64 -16.26 -7.71
N GLY A 171 18.72 -15.33 -7.44
CA GLY A 171 18.97 -13.91 -7.57
C GLY A 171 17.88 -13.11 -6.89
N GLU A 172 18.01 -11.79 -6.97
CA GLU A 172 17.08 -10.82 -6.40
C GLU A 172 16.74 -9.80 -7.47
N ILE A 173 15.44 -9.56 -7.68
CA ILE A 173 14.95 -8.55 -8.62
C ILE A 173 14.27 -7.46 -7.80
N THR A 174 14.79 -6.24 -7.93
CA THR A 174 14.19 -5.03 -7.36
C THR A 174 13.45 -4.27 -8.45
N VAL A 175 12.15 -4.06 -8.25
CA VAL A 175 11.31 -3.22 -9.12
C VAL A 175 10.99 -1.92 -8.38
N PRO A 176 11.40 -0.76 -8.92
CA PRO A 176 11.20 0.51 -8.23
C PRO A 176 9.72 0.87 -8.14
N ASP A 177 9.32 1.40 -7.00
CA ASP A 177 7.95 1.92 -6.82
C ASP A 177 7.82 3.31 -7.45
N ASN A 178 7.02 3.40 -8.52
CA ASN A 178 6.76 4.65 -9.25
C ASN A 178 5.46 5.33 -8.81
N GLU A 179 4.94 5.01 -7.62
CA GLU A 179 3.75 5.69 -7.10
C GLU A 179 3.96 7.18 -6.89
N ASN A 180 3.03 7.95 -7.43
CA ASN A 180 3.00 9.39 -7.26
C ASN A 180 2.04 9.79 -6.15
N LYS A 181 2.36 10.88 -5.46
CA LYS A 181 1.45 11.51 -4.50
C LYS A 181 0.11 11.86 -5.17
N ILE A 182 -0.99 11.60 -4.47
CA ILE A 182 -2.33 12.02 -4.89
C ILE A 182 -2.78 13.16 -3.98
N GLY A 183 -2.77 14.38 -4.53
CA GLY A 183 -3.33 15.55 -3.85
C GLY A 183 -4.84 15.62 -4.09
N LEU A 184 -5.60 16.00 -3.07
CA LEU A 184 -7.02 16.29 -3.25
C LEU A 184 -7.20 17.57 -4.05
N ARG A 185 -8.01 17.52 -5.11
CA ARG A 185 -8.43 18.73 -5.83
C ARG A 185 -9.40 19.53 -4.95
N MET A 186 -9.53 20.82 -5.26
CA MET A 186 -10.52 21.67 -4.60
C MET A 186 -11.91 21.02 -4.74
N PHE A 187 -12.60 20.79 -3.62
CA PHE A 187 -13.90 20.12 -3.50
C PHE A 187 -13.92 18.58 -3.61
N GLU A 188 -12.78 17.89 -3.72
CA GLU A 188 -12.79 16.43 -3.64
C GLU A 188 -12.87 15.94 -2.20
N SER A 189 -13.66 14.88 -1.97
CA SER A 189 -13.74 14.25 -0.64
C SER A 189 -12.55 13.30 -0.41
N TRP A 190 -12.07 13.20 0.83
CA TRP A 190 -11.01 12.26 1.21
C TRP A 190 -11.30 10.81 0.76
N LYS A 191 -12.57 10.39 0.77
CA LYS A 191 -13.00 9.07 0.29
C LYS A 191 -12.70 8.86 -1.19
N ARG A 192 -12.92 9.89 -2.03
CA ARG A 192 -12.64 9.82 -3.48
C ARG A 192 -11.15 9.69 -3.73
N ALA A 193 -10.32 10.54 -3.12
CA ALA A 193 -8.87 10.43 -3.24
C ALA A 193 -8.33 9.10 -2.69
N THR A 194 -8.91 8.58 -1.60
CA THR A 194 -8.54 7.27 -1.07
C THR A 194 -8.87 6.16 -2.07
N SER A 195 -10.05 6.22 -2.69
CA SER A 195 -10.45 5.24 -3.71
C SER A 195 -9.55 5.31 -4.94
N GLU A 196 -9.21 6.52 -5.39
CA GLU A 196 -8.31 6.73 -6.53
C GLU A 196 -6.90 6.24 -6.22
N TYR A 197 -6.40 6.53 -5.01
CA TYR A 197 -5.14 5.99 -4.51
C TYR A 197 -5.14 4.48 -4.50
N LEU A 198 -6.14 3.82 -3.90
CA LEU A 198 -6.21 2.36 -3.87
C LEU A 198 -6.35 1.74 -5.27
N ALA A 199 -7.02 2.43 -6.21
CA ALA A 199 -7.10 1.98 -7.60
C ALA A 199 -5.73 2.08 -8.31
N GLN A 200 -5.06 3.22 -8.19
CA GLN A 200 -3.71 3.45 -8.74
C GLN A 200 -2.70 2.48 -8.13
N TYR A 201 -2.79 2.26 -6.83
CA TYR A 201 -1.98 1.33 -6.07
C TYR A 201 -2.17 -0.11 -6.56
N ASN A 202 -3.42 -0.56 -6.69
CA ASN A 202 -3.72 -1.88 -7.26
C ASN A 202 -3.18 -2.04 -8.69
N TYR A 203 -3.24 -0.98 -9.50
CA TYR A 203 -2.67 -0.97 -10.84
C TYR A 203 -1.13 -1.05 -10.81
N ASN A 204 -0.49 -0.27 -9.94
CA ASN A 204 0.96 -0.24 -9.76
C ASN A 204 1.51 -1.61 -9.34
N ILE A 205 0.88 -2.28 -8.37
CA ILE A 205 1.27 -3.65 -7.98
C ILE A 205 1.22 -4.61 -9.18
N ALA A 206 0.18 -4.55 -10.01
CA ALA A 206 0.10 -5.41 -11.20
C ALA A 206 1.18 -5.07 -12.22
N SER A 207 1.45 -3.77 -12.43
CA SER A 207 2.54 -3.31 -13.30
C SER A 207 3.90 -3.79 -12.80
N MET A 208 4.18 -3.70 -11.49
CA MET A 208 5.42 -4.18 -10.90
C MET A 208 5.55 -5.70 -11.03
N SER A 209 4.46 -6.47 -10.88
CA SER A 209 4.45 -7.90 -11.18
C SER A 209 4.83 -8.18 -12.63
N HIS A 210 4.26 -7.45 -13.60
CA HIS A 210 4.62 -7.63 -15.02
C HIS A 210 6.09 -7.32 -15.29
N VAL A 211 6.62 -6.22 -14.73
CA VAL A 211 8.04 -5.86 -14.88
C VAL A 211 8.93 -6.93 -14.27
N PHE A 212 8.62 -7.40 -13.06
CA PHE A 212 9.34 -8.49 -12.40
C PHE A 212 9.40 -9.75 -13.28
N ILE A 213 8.27 -10.15 -13.88
CA ILE A 213 8.20 -11.35 -14.72
C ILE A 213 9.06 -11.22 -15.97
N ASN A 214 9.04 -10.05 -16.60
CA ASN A 214 9.86 -9.78 -17.78
C ASN A 214 11.36 -9.84 -17.44
N GLU A 215 11.77 -9.24 -16.32
CA GLU A 215 13.17 -9.32 -15.87
C GLU A 215 13.56 -10.75 -15.49
N LEU A 216 12.67 -11.47 -14.80
CA LEU A 216 12.90 -12.88 -14.48
C LEU A 216 13.04 -13.74 -15.74
N ALA A 217 12.20 -13.54 -16.75
CA ALA A 217 12.27 -14.26 -18.01
C ALA A 217 13.61 -14.01 -18.73
N LYS A 218 14.10 -12.77 -18.77
CA LYS A 218 15.41 -12.42 -19.34
C LYS A 218 16.55 -13.13 -18.59
N GLU A 219 16.49 -13.13 -17.26
CA GLU A 219 17.51 -13.80 -16.46
C GLU A 219 17.50 -15.33 -16.63
N LEU A 220 16.33 -15.92 -16.87
CA LEU A 220 16.20 -17.36 -17.12
C LEU A 220 16.63 -17.77 -18.54
N GLN A 221 16.45 -16.90 -19.54
CA GLN A 221 16.93 -17.11 -20.93
C GLN A 221 18.46 -17.09 -21.06
N GLY A 222 19.16 -16.51 -20.09
CA GLY A 222 20.63 -16.50 -20.03
C GLY A 222 21.26 -17.81 -19.52
N ILE A 223 20.50 -18.91 -19.46
CA ILE A 223 20.89 -20.24 -18.97
C ILE A 223 20.75 -21.26 -20.10
#